data_AF-A0A9D2UX64-F1
#
_entry.id   AF-A0A9D2UX64-F1
#
_cell.length_a   1.000
_cell.length_b   1.000
_cell.length_c   1.000
_cell.angle_alpha   90.00
_cell.angle_beta   90.00
_cell.angle_gamma   90.00
#
_symmetry.space_group_name_H-M   'P 1'
#
loop_
_entity.id
_entity.type
_entity.pdbx_description
1 polymer ?
#
loop_
_entity_poly.entity_id
_entity_poly.type
_entity_poly.pdbx_seq_one_letter_code
_entity_poly.pdbx_strand_id
1 'polypeptide(L)'
;MERPMQIPEGNPYSLDDHKAVYKALITRLDTEREIAFGTVGAALVHSGMKERFGYGKPKPFLEHFSEFMTFIDRVAGGVPQRWVVLHRVPEWDAELGISSANASAGQMVGACVEQMIGMSASAESTGREMTPPAPESPAAADAATPQSIARSMVASDKYRAAPIDEATRAELEPSFKGFVFVPYASADILRANVPPATDINALLEESWSAAYAEEAFRAFEDKVTFPIAAMRSDGKTPIEASIQRTWRENPEHKQWYLCYVDAKTPYVSRPRVQIETPSEEALAVARTMASTEEYRSQPLPPDTQAQMLDRYSDFVFTTYSSRAIIQDSASGVDVDYLLEESWMAARQEGALRFYEGKVVFPLNAFCADGVSPIEASITVATKGNAENKPWYLCYIDTYAKRNTYADNHPSKHLEKFAWLGTWDDFLESLPTSLFPNCGISRMATAGVCASTRRGAR
;
A
#
# COMPACT_ATOMS: atom_id res chain seq x y z
N MET A 1 0.25 46.46 5.15
CA MET A 1 -0.64 45.88 6.17
C MET A 1 -1.74 45.16 5.42
N GLU A 2 -1.47 43.93 4.99
CA GLU A 2 -2.51 43.09 4.38
C GLU A 2 -3.47 42.65 5.51
N ARG A 3 -4.78 42.66 5.21
CA ARG A 3 -5.79 42.22 6.18
C ARG A 3 -5.57 40.72 6.43
N PRO A 4 -5.59 40.26 7.69
CA PRO A 4 -5.56 38.82 7.97
C PRO A 4 -6.71 38.14 7.22
N MET A 5 -6.41 37.03 6.56
CA MET A 5 -7.37 36.27 5.78
C MET A 5 -8.56 35.86 6.66
N GLN A 6 -9.77 36.26 6.26
CA GLN A 6 -11.02 35.95 6.98
C GLN A 6 -11.75 34.82 6.28
N ILE A 7 -12.12 33.78 7.05
CA ILE A 7 -12.97 32.69 6.56
C ILE A 7 -14.35 33.27 6.21
N PRO A 8 -14.98 32.85 5.10
CA PRO A 8 -16.33 33.29 4.75
C PRO A 8 -17.32 33.11 5.91
N GLU A 9 -18.13 34.14 6.18
CA GLU A 9 -19.18 34.06 7.21
C GLU A 9 -20.16 32.91 6.93
N GLY A 10 -20.40 32.05 7.91
CA GLY A 10 -21.27 30.88 7.78
C GLY A 10 -20.57 29.57 7.44
N ASN A 11 -19.23 29.54 7.38
CA ASN A 11 -18.48 28.29 7.24
C ASN A 11 -18.60 27.43 8.51
N PRO A 12 -18.92 26.12 8.41
CA PRO A 12 -18.99 25.23 9.56
C PRO A 12 -17.61 24.86 10.16
N TYR A 13 -16.50 25.19 9.50
CA TYR A 13 -15.15 24.82 9.93
C TYR A 13 -14.37 26.00 10.53
N SER A 14 -13.53 25.71 11.52
CA SER A 14 -12.71 26.71 12.21
C SER A 14 -11.47 27.10 11.41
N LEU A 15 -10.81 28.21 11.76
CA LEU A 15 -9.55 28.61 11.12
C LEU A 15 -8.46 27.52 11.23
N ASP A 16 -8.44 26.82 12.36
CA ASP A 16 -7.49 25.72 12.58
C ASP A 16 -7.79 24.51 11.70
N ASP A 17 -9.06 24.27 11.38
CA ASP A 17 -9.46 23.21 10.44
C ASP A 17 -9.08 23.57 9.01
N HIS A 18 -9.30 24.83 8.62
CA HIS A 18 -8.86 25.36 7.33
C HIS A 18 -7.35 25.22 7.14
N LYS A 19 -6.56 25.65 8.14
CA LYS A 19 -5.10 25.47 8.16
C LYS A 19 -4.68 24.01 8.13
N ALA A 20 -5.42 23.12 8.79
CA ALA A 20 -5.13 21.69 8.78
C ALA A 20 -5.34 21.05 7.39
N VAL A 21 -6.45 21.38 6.72
CA VAL A 21 -6.74 20.90 5.35
C VAL A 21 -5.74 21.50 4.37
N TYR A 22 -5.43 22.80 4.49
CA TYR A 22 -4.39 23.46 3.70
C TYR A 22 -3.05 22.74 3.82
N LYS A 23 -2.57 22.52 5.07
CA LYS A 23 -1.31 21.82 5.31
C LYS A 23 -1.32 20.40 4.72
N ALA A 24 -2.42 19.68 4.88
CA ALA A 24 -2.54 18.31 4.41
C ALA A 24 -2.41 18.19 2.88
N LEU A 25 -2.97 19.15 2.14
CA LEU A 25 -2.95 19.19 0.68
C LEU A 25 -1.64 19.78 0.14
N ILE A 26 -1.21 20.94 0.64
CA ILE A 26 -0.04 21.67 0.13
C ILE A 26 1.29 20.95 0.37
N THR A 27 1.34 20.03 1.33
CA THR A 27 2.53 19.20 1.61
C THR A 27 2.67 18.01 0.67
N ARG A 28 1.61 17.67 -0.07
CA ARG A 28 1.53 16.45 -0.89
C ARG A 28 1.28 16.71 -2.36
N LEU A 29 0.69 17.86 -2.69
CA LEU A 29 0.23 18.21 -4.02
C LEU A 29 0.90 19.49 -4.51
N ASP A 30 1.07 19.57 -5.84
CA ASP A 30 1.59 20.76 -6.50
C ASP A 30 0.65 21.97 -6.30
N THR A 31 1.22 23.16 -6.24
CA THR A 31 0.48 24.42 -6.08
C THR A 31 0.48 25.20 -7.38
N GLU A 32 -0.53 26.04 -7.59
CA GLU A 32 -0.69 26.87 -8.80
C GLU A 32 -0.77 26.08 -10.11
N ARG A 33 -1.17 24.80 -10.04
CA ARG A 33 -1.40 23.90 -11.18
C ARG A 33 -2.76 23.25 -11.10
N GLU A 34 -3.29 22.88 -12.27
CA GLU A 34 -4.55 22.13 -12.35
C GLU A 34 -4.32 20.68 -11.92
N ILE A 35 -4.98 20.28 -10.84
CA ILE A 35 -4.93 18.92 -10.28
C ILE A 35 -6.29 18.24 -10.48
N ALA A 36 -6.27 16.99 -10.92
CA ALA A 36 -7.50 16.22 -11.07
C ALA A 36 -8.20 16.06 -9.71
N PHE A 37 -9.52 16.28 -9.65
CA PHE A 37 -10.25 16.25 -8.37
C PHE A 37 -10.11 14.92 -7.61
N GLY A 38 -9.94 13.79 -8.32
CA GLY A 38 -9.67 12.49 -7.71
C GLY A 38 -8.36 12.43 -6.92
N THR A 39 -7.31 13.12 -7.39
CA THR A 39 -6.01 13.24 -6.73
C THR A 39 -6.14 13.99 -5.41
N VAL A 40 -6.92 15.07 -5.39
CA VAL A 40 -7.22 15.83 -4.17
C VAL A 40 -7.99 14.96 -3.17
N GLY A 41 -9.00 14.22 -3.65
CA GLY A 41 -9.76 13.27 -2.83
C GLY A 41 -8.89 12.19 -2.20
N ALA A 42 -7.95 11.62 -2.96
CA ALA A 42 -7.00 10.64 -2.46
C ALA A 42 -6.06 11.25 -1.41
N ALA A 43 -5.51 12.45 -1.66
CA ALA A 43 -4.63 13.13 -0.72
C ALA A 43 -5.30 13.41 0.64
N LEU A 44 -6.59 13.75 0.64
CA LEU A 44 -7.37 13.90 1.88
C LEU A 44 -7.53 12.59 2.65
N VAL A 45 -7.76 11.47 1.97
CA VAL A 45 -7.84 10.15 2.62
C VAL A 45 -6.49 9.74 3.21
N HIS A 46 -5.39 9.90 2.46
CA HIS A 46 -4.05 9.58 2.94
C HIS A 46 -3.56 10.49 4.07
N SER A 47 -4.16 11.65 4.25
CA SER A 47 -3.88 12.56 5.36
C SER A 47 -4.84 12.39 6.56
N GLY A 48 -5.75 11.42 6.50
CA GLY A 48 -6.73 11.14 7.56
C GLY A 48 -7.82 12.21 7.69
N MET A 49 -7.98 13.08 6.70
CA MET A 49 -8.98 14.17 6.75
C MET A 49 -10.40 13.63 6.66
N LYS A 50 -10.60 12.48 6.01
CA LYS A 50 -11.92 11.85 5.93
C LYS A 50 -12.41 11.38 7.29
N GLU A 51 -11.54 10.77 8.08
CA GLU A 51 -11.84 10.29 9.43
C GLU A 51 -11.95 11.45 10.42
N ARG A 52 -11.14 12.50 10.25
CA ARG A 52 -11.17 13.71 11.09
C ARG A 52 -12.47 14.50 10.93
N PHE A 53 -12.96 14.65 9.71
CA PHE A 53 -14.13 15.52 9.42
C PHE A 53 -15.41 14.74 9.09
N GLY A 54 -15.34 13.41 8.96
CA GLY A 54 -16.49 12.53 8.77
C GLY A 54 -17.28 12.78 7.47
N TYR A 55 -16.68 13.43 6.47
CA TYR A 55 -17.41 13.77 5.25
C TYR A 55 -17.67 12.54 4.38
N GLY A 56 -18.90 12.41 3.88
CA GLY A 56 -19.28 11.28 3.01
C GLY A 56 -18.71 11.39 1.58
N LYS A 57 -18.68 12.61 1.02
CA LYS A 57 -18.11 12.90 -0.30
C LYS A 57 -17.13 14.07 -0.20
N PRO A 58 -15.96 14.02 -0.86
CA PRO A 58 -14.95 15.07 -0.75
C PRO A 58 -15.39 16.40 -1.36
N LYS A 59 -16.31 16.41 -2.33
CA LYS A 59 -16.72 17.64 -3.04
C LYS A 59 -17.46 18.64 -2.13
N PRO A 60 -18.58 18.28 -1.48
CA PRO A 60 -19.26 19.19 -0.55
C PRO A 60 -18.35 19.67 0.59
N PHE A 61 -17.43 18.82 1.04
CA PHE A 61 -16.45 19.18 2.06
C PHE A 61 -15.47 20.25 1.55
N LEU A 62 -14.87 20.02 0.38
CA LEU A 62 -13.86 20.91 -0.19
C LEU A 62 -14.43 22.27 -0.63
N GLU A 63 -15.73 22.37 -0.93
CA GLU A 63 -16.40 23.64 -1.28
C GLU A 63 -16.33 24.69 -0.15
N HIS A 64 -16.01 24.27 1.08
CA HIS A 64 -15.81 25.18 2.22
C HIS A 64 -14.42 25.82 2.32
N PHE A 65 -13.45 25.45 1.48
CA PHE A 65 -12.06 25.89 1.60
C PHE A 65 -11.60 26.74 0.39
N SER A 66 -12.45 27.67 -0.05
CA SER A 66 -12.24 28.45 -1.27
C SER A 66 -11.13 29.50 -1.17
N GLU A 67 -10.66 29.81 0.05
CA GLU A 67 -9.62 30.81 0.29
C GLU A 67 -8.22 30.38 -0.17
N PHE A 68 -7.99 29.08 -0.36
CA PHE A 68 -6.74 28.55 -0.92
C PHE A 68 -7.00 27.58 -2.09
N MET A 69 -8.22 27.50 -2.61
CA MET A 69 -8.58 26.49 -3.60
C MET A 69 -9.62 27.00 -4.60
N THR A 70 -9.33 26.80 -5.88
CA THR A 70 -10.24 27.15 -6.98
C THR A 70 -10.70 25.89 -7.71
N PHE A 71 -12.00 25.74 -7.95
CA PHE A 71 -12.56 24.67 -8.77
C PHE A 71 -12.69 25.10 -10.23
N ILE A 72 -12.28 24.22 -11.13
CA ILE A 72 -12.40 24.40 -12.58
C ILE A 72 -13.22 23.24 -13.15
N ASP A 73 -14.35 23.55 -13.78
CA ASP A 73 -15.18 22.57 -14.48
C ASP A 73 -14.86 22.58 -15.98
N ARG A 74 -14.56 21.40 -16.56
CA ARG A 74 -14.35 21.22 -18.00
C ARG A 74 -15.16 20.04 -18.51
N VAL A 75 -15.55 20.09 -19.79
CA VAL A 75 -16.16 18.94 -20.47
C VAL A 75 -15.09 18.29 -21.34
N ALA A 76 -14.65 17.09 -20.96
CA ALA A 76 -13.69 16.29 -21.71
C ALA A 76 -14.38 15.03 -22.23
N GLY A 77 -14.38 14.80 -23.55
CA GLY A 77 -15.03 13.63 -24.17
C GLY A 77 -16.54 13.52 -23.91
N GLY A 78 -17.23 14.63 -23.64
CA GLY A 78 -18.66 14.66 -23.32
C GLY A 78 -19.00 14.36 -21.85
N VAL A 79 -17.99 14.10 -21.01
CA VAL A 79 -18.17 13.88 -19.56
C VAL A 79 -17.68 15.11 -18.78
N PRO A 80 -18.47 15.66 -17.85
CA PRO A 80 -18.00 16.73 -16.97
C PRO A 80 -16.89 16.23 -16.06
N GLN A 81 -15.71 16.82 -16.16
CA GLN A 81 -14.57 16.58 -15.28
C GLN A 81 -14.25 17.85 -14.49
N ARG A 82 -13.87 17.67 -13.23
CA ARG A 82 -13.53 18.77 -12.32
C ARG A 82 -12.05 18.72 -11.98
N TRP A 83 -11.43 19.88 -12.06
CA TRP A 83 -10.05 20.13 -11.70
C TRP A 83 -10.01 21.13 -10.53
N VAL A 84 -8.89 21.14 -9.83
CA VAL A 84 -8.68 21.95 -8.63
C VAL A 84 -7.32 22.63 -8.76
N VAL A 85 -7.26 23.93 -8.48
CA VAL A 85 -6.00 24.65 -8.31
C VAL A 85 -5.85 25.01 -6.84
N LEU A 86 -4.73 24.60 -6.23
CA LEU A 86 -4.37 24.96 -4.86
C LEU A 86 -3.48 26.20 -4.88
N HIS A 87 -3.86 27.22 -4.13
CA HIS A 87 -3.16 28.49 -4.01
C HIS A 87 -2.38 28.55 -2.70
N ARG A 88 -1.16 29.09 -2.75
CA ARG A 88 -0.35 29.28 -1.54
C ARG A 88 -0.92 30.42 -0.71
N VAL A 89 -0.95 30.24 0.61
CA VAL A 89 -1.31 31.25 1.60
C VAL A 89 -0.05 31.60 2.39
N PRO A 90 0.69 32.68 2.03
CA PRO A 90 2.00 32.97 2.61
C PRO A 90 1.99 33.14 4.13
N GLU A 91 0.91 33.70 4.69
CA GLU A 91 0.73 33.85 6.14
C GLU A 91 0.71 32.48 6.84
N TRP A 92 0.02 31.50 6.26
CA TRP A 92 -0.08 30.15 6.83
C TRP A 92 1.18 29.33 6.56
N ASP A 93 1.85 29.53 5.44
CA ASP A 93 3.14 28.89 5.17
C ASP A 93 4.17 29.25 6.24
N ALA A 94 4.23 30.53 6.63
CA ALA A 94 5.13 31.02 7.68
C ALA A 94 4.74 30.47 9.05
N GLU A 95 3.44 30.43 9.38
CA GLU A 95 2.94 29.93 10.66
C GLU A 95 3.09 28.42 10.83
N LEU A 96 2.90 27.65 9.75
CA LEU A 96 2.92 26.19 9.76
C LEU A 96 4.30 25.60 9.45
N GLY A 97 5.31 26.45 9.18
CA GLY A 97 6.68 26.05 8.88
C GLY A 97 6.87 25.39 7.51
N ILE A 98 6.07 25.77 6.51
CA ILE A 98 6.05 25.14 5.18
C ILE A 98 7.02 25.86 4.24
N SER A 99 8.27 25.35 4.15
CA SER A 99 9.29 25.91 3.26
C SER A 99 9.04 25.58 1.78
N SER A 100 9.39 26.49 0.87
CA SER A 100 9.29 26.31 -0.60
C SER A 100 10.15 25.16 -1.15
N ALA A 101 11.05 24.59 -0.34
CA ALA A 101 11.87 23.43 -0.68
C ALA A 101 11.08 22.11 -0.74
N ASN A 102 9.86 22.06 -0.18
CA ASN A 102 9.02 20.85 -0.24
C ASN A 102 8.36 20.62 -1.62
N ALA A 103 8.51 21.57 -2.56
CA ALA A 103 8.01 21.44 -3.93
C ALA A 103 8.67 20.28 -4.71
N SER A 104 9.89 19.86 -4.36
CA SER A 104 10.56 18.73 -5.01
C SER A 104 10.17 17.35 -4.47
N ALA A 105 9.60 17.28 -3.25
CA ALA A 105 9.07 16.03 -2.69
C ALA A 105 7.62 15.79 -3.13
N GLY A 106 6.83 16.87 -3.29
CA GLY A 106 5.49 16.83 -3.90
C GLY A 106 5.50 16.34 -5.34
N GLN A 107 6.56 16.62 -6.12
CA GLN A 107 6.71 16.14 -7.49
C GLN A 107 6.77 14.61 -7.64
N MET A 108 7.24 13.87 -6.64
CA MET A 108 7.26 12.40 -6.66
C MET A 108 5.91 11.78 -6.30
N VAL A 109 5.12 12.44 -5.43
CA VAL A 109 3.79 11.96 -5.01
C VAL A 109 2.71 12.41 -6.00
N GLY A 110 2.80 13.64 -6.51
CA GLY A 110 1.97 14.17 -7.59
C GLY A 110 2.12 13.36 -8.88
N ALA A 111 3.34 13.00 -9.27
CA ALA A 111 3.57 12.13 -10.44
C ALA A 111 2.97 10.72 -10.25
N CYS A 112 3.04 10.13 -9.05
CA CYS A 112 2.43 8.84 -8.75
C CYS A 112 0.89 8.86 -8.76
N VAL A 113 0.25 10.01 -8.49
CA VAL A 113 -1.22 10.13 -8.47
C VAL A 113 -1.78 10.66 -9.79
N GLU A 114 -1.05 11.50 -10.54
CA GLU A 114 -1.40 11.91 -11.91
C GLU A 114 -1.35 10.72 -12.89
N GLN A 115 -0.43 9.76 -12.69
CA GLN A 115 -0.37 8.51 -13.46
C GLN A 115 -1.61 7.62 -13.29
N MET A 116 -2.42 7.84 -12.25
CA MET A 116 -3.66 7.09 -12.01
C MET A 116 -4.92 7.76 -12.62
N ILE A 117 -4.88 9.02 -13.11
CA ILE A 117 -6.12 9.75 -13.48
C ILE A 117 -6.12 10.42 -14.88
N GLY A 118 -5.04 10.46 -15.67
CA GLY A 118 -5.09 11.16 -16.98
C GLY A 118 -4.24 10.58 -18.12
N MET A 119 -4.87 9.83 -19.04
CA MET A 119 -4.39 9.67 -20.42
C MET A 119 -5.36 10.36 -21.38
N SER A 120 -5.02 11.57 -21.84
CA SER A 120 -5.21 12.06 -23.23
C SER A 120 -5.00 13.59 -23.34
N ALA A 121 -3.92 14.00 -24.00
CA ALA A 121 -3.90 15.06 -25.03
C ALA A 121 -2.49 15.17 -25.66
N SER A 122 -2.43 15.09 -26.99
CA SER A 122 -1.30 15.36 -27.91
C SER A 122 -0.81 16.84 -27.81
N ALA A 123 0.31 17.34 -28.36
CA ALA A 123 1.20 16.95 -29.47
C ALA A 123 2.52 17.80 -29.44
N GLU A 124 3.42 17.50 -30.40
CA GLU A 124 4.49 18.35 -31.00
C GLU A 124 5.81 18.52 -30.21
N SER A 125 6.93 17.91 -30.63
CA SER A 125 7.76 18.19 -31.83
C SER A 125 8.39 19.58 -31.83
N THR A 126 9.67 19.65 -31.45
CA THR A 126 10.63 20.58 -32.07
C THR A 126 12.03 20.00 -31.91
N GLY A 127 12.65 19.71 -33.04
CA GLY A 127 13.96 19.07 -33.11
C GLY A 127 15.11 19.98 -32.73
N ARG A 128 16.23 19.36 -32.38
CA ARG A 128 17.55 19.92 -32.68
C ARG A 128 18.55 18.81 -32.97
N GLU A 129 19.16 18.98 -34.13
CA GLU A 129 20.04 18.06 -34.84
C GLU A 129 21.51 18.19 -34.38
N MET A 130 22.14 17.01 -34.25
CA MET A 130 23.56 16.62 -34.36
C MET A 130 24.71 17.49 -33.81
N THR A 131 25.62 16.82 -33.10
CA THR A 131 26.98 16.53 -33.63
C THR A 131 27.64 15.34 -32.89
N PRO A 132 28.31 14.40 -33.58
CA PRO A 132 28.94 13.22 -32.97
C PRO A 132 30.44 13.42 -32.70
N PRO A 133 31.05 12.68 -31.77
CA PRO A 133 32.47 12.36 -31.85
C PRO A 133 32.66 10.87 -32.20
N ALA A 134 33.42 10.63 -33.26
CA ALA A 134 34.08 9.37 -33.54
C ALA A 134 35.51 9.39 -32.94
N PRO A 135 36.32 8.34 -33.09
CA PRO A 135 36.25 7.07 -32.36
C PRO A 135 37.56 6.84 -31.57
N GLU A 136 37.50 6.22 -30.39
CA GLU A 136 38.69 5.64 -29.78
C GLU A 136 38.57 4.12 -29.62
N SER A 137 39.69 3.49 -29.93
CA SER A 137 39.93 2.09 -30.25
C SER A 137 39.93 1.17 -29.01
N PRO A 138 39.88 -0.16 -29.22
CA PRO A 138 39.39 -1.14 -28.27
C PRO A 138 40.48 -1.69 -27.37
N ALA A 139 40.14 -1.94 -26.10
CA ALA A 139 40.58 -3.10 -25.30
C ALA A 139 40.21 -2.86 -23.82
N ALA A 140 38.99 -3.22 -23.45
CA ALA A 140 38.65 -3.57 -22.08
C ALA A 140 37.89 -4.89 -22.14
N ALA A 141 38.41 -5.89 -21.45
CA ALA A 141 37.88 -7.24 -21.38
C ALA A 141 36.39 -7.24 -20.98
N ASP A 142 35.63 -8.12 -21.63
CA ASP A 142 34.18 -8.35 -21.50
C ASP A 142 33.69 -8.33 -20.05
N ALA A 143 33.16 -7.19 -19.60
CA ALA A 143 32.02 -7.22 -18.71
C ALA A 143 30.81 -7.63 -19.57
N ALA A 144 30.02 -8.61 -19.12
CA ALA A 144 28.79 -9.00 -19.80
C ALA A 144 27.79 -7.83 -19.75
N THR A 145 27.84 -6.94 -20.74
CA THR A 145 26.93 -5.82 -20.88
C THR A 145 25.58 -6.31 -21.44
N PRO A 146 24.49 -5.56 -21.21
CA PRO A 146 23.19 -5.88 -21.83
C PRO A 146 23.29 -6.12 -23.34
N GLN A 147 24.06 -5.29 -24.06
CA GLN A 147 24.26 -5.41 -25.51
C GLN A 147 25.07 -6.65 -25.91
N SER A 148 26.14 -7.01 -25.18
CA SER A 148 26.92 -8.21 -25.54
C SER A 148 26.12 -9.49 -25.31
N ILE A 149 25.30 -9.52 -24.25
CA ILE A 149 24.36 -10.62 -23.98
C ILE A 149 23.31 -10.71 -25.09
N ALA A 150 22.68 -9.59 -25.47
CA ALA A 150 21.67 -9.56 -26.53
C ALA A 150 22.23 -10.11 -27.87
N ARG A 151 23.42 -9.64 -28.28
CA ARG A 151 24.12 -10.15 -29.48
C ARG A 151 24.39 -11.64 -29.42
N SER A 152 24.87 -12.13 -28.28
CA SER A 152 25.12 -13.56 -28.09
C SER A 152 23.85 -14.38 -28.22
N MET A 153 22.72 -13.87 -27.72
CA MET A 153 21.44 -14.59 -27.75
C MET A 153 20.84 -14.62 -29.15
N VAL A 154 20.91 -13.52 -29.93
CA VAL A 154 20.51 -13.48 -31.36
C VAL A 154 21.29 -14.49 -32.20
N ALA A 155 22.57 -14.68 -31.89
CA ALA A 155 23.41 -15.65 -32.57
C ALA A 155 23.09 -17.10 -32.20
N SER A 156 22.36 -17.34 -31.10
CA SER A 156 22.04 -18.68 -30.62
C SER A 156 21.00 -19.37 -31.48
N ASP A 157 21.15 -20.70 -31.65
CA ASP A 157 20.18 -21.52 -32.37
C ASP A 157 18.78 -21.43 -31.75
N LYS A 158 18.70 -21.22 -30.43
CA LYS A 158 17.44 -21.11 -29.69
C LYS A 158 16.61 -19.89 -30.12
N TYR A 159 17.23 -18.74 -30.36
CA TYR A 159 16.52 -17.53 -30.82
C TYR A 159 16.24 -17.60 -32.31
N ARG A 160 17.19 -18.11 -33.11
CA ARG A 160 17.02 -18.27 -34.57
C ARG A 160 15.93 -19.26 -34.95
N ALA A 161 15.74 -20.32 -34.16
CA ALA A 161 14.75 -21.35 -34.43
C ALA A 161 13.30 -20.90 -34.17
N ALA A 162 13.09 -19.81 -33.43
CA ALA A 162 11.77 -19.34 -33.03
C ALA A 162 11.65 -17.82 -33.14
N PRO A 163 11.68 -17.24 -34.35
CA PRO A 163 11.50 -15.81 -34.52
C PRO A 163 10.09 -15.37 -34.10
N ILE A 164 9.95 -14.13 -33.64
CA ILE A 164 8.64 -13.50 -33.47
C ILE A 164 8.06 -13.10 -34.83
N ASP A 165 6.74 -13.16 -34.96
CA ASP A 165 6.07 -12.74 -36.20
C ASP A 165 6.04 -11.21 -36.34
N GLU A 166 5.88 -10.74 -37.58
CA GLU A 166 5.92 -9.30 -37.91
C GLU A 166 4.81 -8.50 -37.21
N ALA A 167 3.62 -9.08 -37.01
CA ALA A 167 2.53 -8.39 -36.34
C ALA A 167 2.85 -8.20 -34.85
N THR A 168 3.37 -9.23 -34.19
CA THR A 168 3.87 -9.12 -32.81
C THR A 168 5.05 -8.15 -32.71
N ARG A 169 5.99 -8.15 -33.68
CA ARG A 169 7.12 -7.21 -33.71
C ARG A 169 6.67 -5.75 -33.79
N ALA A 170 5.65 -5.45 -34.61
CA ALA A 170 5.12 -4.11 -34.79
C ALA A 170 4.46 -3.52 -33.51
N GLU A 171 4.04 -4.38 -32.57
CA GLU A 171 3.48 -3.96 -31.28
C GLU A 171 4.55 -3.63 -30.23
N LEU A 172 5.81 -4.04 -30.43
CA LEU A 172 6.87 -3.86 -29.44
C LEU A 172 7.45 -2.44 -29.50
N GLU A 173 7.61 -1.81 -28.34
CA GLU A 173 8.22 -0.49 -28.21
C GLU A 173 9.63 -0.56 -27.61
N PRO A 174 10.51 0.42 -27.90
CA PRO A 174 11.87 0.44 -27.36
C PRO A 174 11.94 0.71 -25.85
N SER A 175 10.93 1.35 -25.26
CA SER A 175 10.86 1.66 -23.82
C SER A 175 10.08 0.58 -23.09
N PHE A 176 10.73 -0.26 -22.29
CA PHE A 176 10.07 -1.41 -21.65
C PHE A 176 8.93 -0.95 -20.73
N LYS A 177 9.24 0.01 -19.86
CA LYS A 177 8.26 0.60 -18.94
C LYS A 177 7.15 1.38 -19.66
N GLY A 178 7.29 1.69 -20.96
CA GLY A 178 6.27 2.37 -21.74
C GLY A 178 5.04 1.51 -21.98
N PHE A 179 5.24 0.22 -22.28
CA PHE A 179 4.17 -0.63 -22.81
C PHE A 179 4.02 -1.99 -22.10
N VAL A 180 4.94 -2.35 -21.18
CA VAL A 180 4.87 -3.58 -20.39
C VAL A 180 4.53 -3.29 -18.92
N PHE A 181 3.47 -3.92 -18.42
CA PHE A 181 3.14 -3.96 -16.99
C PHE A 181 4.02 -5.01 -16.31
N VAL A 182 4.61 -4.68 -15.16
CA VAL A 182 5.46 -5.61 -14.41
C VAL A 182 4.76 -6.02 -13.12
N PRO A 183 4.14 -7.21 -13.05
CA PRO A 183 3.60 -7.70 -11.79
C PRO A 183 4.69 -7.83 -10.73
N TYR A 184 4.36 -7.45 -9.50
CA TYR A 184 5.29 -7.55 -8.37
C TYR A 184 5.90 -8.96 -8.21
N ALA A 185 5.11 -10.01 -8.40
CA ALA A 185 5.58 -11.40 -8.31
C ALA A 185 6.64 -11.74 -9.36
N SER A 186 6.52 -11.23 -10.59
CA SER A 186 7.51 -11.44 -11.64
C SER A 186 8.81 -10.67 -11.34
N ALA A 187 8.69 -9.45 -10.81
CA ALA A 187 9.84 -8.68 -10.34
C ALA A 187 10.54 -9.37 -9.15
N ASP A 188 9.79 -10.00 -8.24
CA ASP A 188 10.35 -10.74 -7.09
C ASP A 188 11.20 -11.94 -7.51
N ILE A 189 10.77 -12.68 -8.53
CA ILE A 189 11.57 -13.77 -9.09
C ILE A 189 12.91 -13.20 -9.59
N LEU A 190 12.91 -12.04 -10.24
CA LEU A 190 14.15 -11.43 -10.71
C LEU A 190 15.02 -10.94 -9.54
N ARG A 191 14.43 -10.26 -8.54
CA ARG A 191 15.15 -9.81 -7.31
C ARG A 191 15.88 -10.94 -6.61
N ALA A 192 15.25 -12.12 -6.53
CA ALA A 192 15.84 -13.28 -5.87
C ALA A 192 17.05 -13.86 -6.62
N ASN A 193 17.27 -13.49 -7.88
CA ASN A 193 18.30 -14.06 -8.75
C ASN A 193 19.33 -13.03 -9.22
N VAL A 194 19.32 -11.82 -8.65
CA VAL A 194 20.30 -10.76 -8.93
C VAL A 194 20.86 -10.21 -7.60
N PRO A 195 22.01 -9.51 -7.61
CA PRO A 195 22.56 -8.91 -6.39
C PRO A 195 21.53 -8.02 -5.66
N PRO A 196 21.49 -8.00 -4.31
CA PRO A 196 20.46 -7.26 -3.56
C PRO A 196 20.36 -5.76 -3.84
N ALA A 197 21.46 -5.14 -4.28
CA ALA A 197 21.52 -3.71 -4.62
C ALA A 197 21.05 -3.39 -6.05
N THR A 198 20.60 -4.39 -6.81
CA THR A 198 20.22 -4.20 -8.23
C THR A 198 18.87 -3.50 -8.35
N ASP A 199 18.83 -2.39 -9.08
CA ASP A 199 17.58 -1.77 -9.51
C ASP A 199 16.96 -2.63 -10.62
N ILE A 200 15.83 -3.28 -10.29
CA ILE A 200 15.11 -4.18 -11.18
C ILE A 200 14.48 -3.45 -12.36
N ASN A 201 14.00 -2.23 -12.16
CA ASN A 201 13.40 -1.47 -13.23
C ASN A 201 14.46 -1.01 -14.22
N ALA A 202 15.62 -0.55 -13.72
CA ALA A 202 16.76 -0.24 -14.57
C ALA A 202 17.26 -1.48 -15.32
N LEU A 203 17.42 -2.62 -14.63
CA LEU A 203 17.85 -3.88 -15.24
C LEU A 203 16.90 -4.32 -16.37
N LEU A 204 15.59 -4.28 -16.14
CA LEU A 204 14.60 -4.64 -17.15
C LEU A 204 14.63 -3.68 -18.33
N GLU A 205 14.70 -2.37 -18.08
CA GLU A 205 14.76 -1.33 -19.11
C GLU A 205 16.02 -1.45 -19.98
N GLU A 206 17.19 -1.62 -19.36
CA GLU A 206 18.47 -1.76 -20.06
C GLU A 206 18.55 -3.06 -20.86
N SER A 207 18.10 -4.17 -20.26
CA SER A 207 18.07 -5.48 -20.92
C SER A 207 17.13 -5.49 -22.11
N TRP A 208 15.95 -4.88 -21.94
CA TRP A 208 14.97 -4.74 -23.02
C TRP A 208 15.49 -3.84 -24.13
N SER A 209 16.03 -2.67 -23.80
CA SER A 209 16.57 -1.72 -24.77
C SER A 209 17.67 -2.36 -25.62
N ALA A 210 18.57 -3.13 -24.99
CA ALA A 210 19.59 -3.89 -25.69
C ALA A 210 18.99 -5.00 -26.58
N ALA A 211 18.01 -5.75 -26.07
CA ALA A 211 17.33 -6.76 -26.85
C ALA A 211 16.57 -6.17 -28.05
N TYR A 212 15.96 -4.99 -27.89
CA TYR A 212 15.25 -4.29 -28.94
C TYR A 212 16.19 -3.81 -30.05
N ALA A 213 17.34 -3.25 -29.68
CA ALA A 213 18.34 -2.75 -30.62
C ALA A 213 19.01 -3.87 -31.43
N GLU A 214 19.23 -5.03 -30.81
CA GLU A 214 19.89 -6.18 -31.43
C GLU A 214 18.89 -7.20 -32.01
N GLU A 215 17.58 -6.95 -31.88
CA GLU A 215 16.49 -7.88 -32.23
C GLU A 215 16.59 -9.24 -31.53
N ALA A 216 17.05 -9.23 -30.28
CA ALA A 216 17.19 -10.40 -29.41
C ALA A 216 15.84 -10.83 -28.81
N PHE A 217 14.92 -11.26 -29.66
CA PHE A 217 13.62 -11.79 -29.27
C PHE A 217 13.41 -13.20 -29.82
N ARG A 218 12.69 -14.02 -29.05
CA ARG A 218 12.17 -15.30 -29.56
C ARG A 218 10.73 -15.50 -29.16
N ALA A 219 9.96 -16.10 -30.06
CA ALA A 219 8.63 -16.59 -29.77
C ALA A 219 8.71 -17.82 -28.86
N PHE A 220 7.81 -17.89 -27.89
CA PHE A 220 7.57 -19.09 -27.12
C PHE A 220 6.09 -19.18 -26.80
N GLU A 221 5.38 -20.11 -27.46
CA GLU A 221 3.92 -20.15 -27.44
C GLU A 221 3.35 -18.80 -27.91
N ASP A 222 2.62 -18.09 -27.07
CA ASP A 222 2.04 -16.78 -27.31
C ASP A 222 2.82 -15.63 -26.62
N LYS A 223 4.09 -15.89 -26.26
CA LYS A 223 4.94 -14.98 -25.49
C LYS A 223 6.13 -14.51 -26.31
N VAL A 224 6.56 -13.28 -26.03
CA VAL A 224 7.84 -12.74 -26.51
C VAL A 224 8.86 -12.89 -25.40
N THR A 225 9.94 -13.62 -25.66
CA THR A 225 11.01 -13.86 -24.70
C THR A 225 12.26 -13.08 -25.09
N PHE A 226 12.90 -12.45 -24.11
CA PHE A 226 14.11 -11.66 -24.27
C PHE A 226 15.12 -11.97 -23.15
N PRO A 227 16.41 -11.75 -23.36
CA PRO A 227 17.43 -11.99 -22.34
C PRO A 227 17.50 -10.86 -21.33
N ILE A 228 17.78 -11.21 -20.07
CA ILE A 228 18.12 -10.27 -19.00
C ILE A 228 19.64 -10.21 -18.85
N ALA A 229 20.15 -9.01 -18.55
CA ALA A 229 21.56 -8.77 -18.24
C ALA A 229 21.97 -9.30 -16.84
N ALA A 230 21.62 -10.56 -16.57
CA ALA A 230 21.97 -11.32 -15.39
C ALA A 230 22.12 -12.79 -15.76
N MET A 231 23.12 -13.48 -15.21
CA MET A 231 23.37 -14.90 -15.49
C MET A 231 22.55 -15.79 -14.58
N ARG A 232 22.15 -16.96 -15.08
CA ARG A 232 21.61 -18.05 -14.26
C ARG A 232 22.68 -18.57 -13.30
N SER A 233 22.26 -19.44 -12.38
CA SER A 233 23.14 -20.14 -11.42
C SER A 233 24.26 -20.96 -12.07
N ASP A 234 24.14 -21.30 -13.36
CA ASP A 234 25.20 -21.97 -14.13
C ASP A 234 26.36 -21.04 -14.55
N GLY A 235 26.19 -19.72 -14.37
CA GLY A 235 27.16 -18.68 -14.75
C GLY A 235 27.44 -18.57 -16.25
N LYS A 236 26.68 -19.29 -17.10
CA LYS A 236 26.93 -19.42 -18.54
C LYS A 236 25.77 -18.95 -19.38
N THR A 237 24.53 -19.12 -18.90
CA THR A 237 23.34 -18.77 -19.65
C THR A 237 22.65 -17.57 -19.01
N PRO A 238 22.25 -16.54 -19.79
CA PRO A 238 21.52 -15.40 -19.23
C PRO A 238 20.12 -15.82 -18.81
N ILE A 239 19.61 -15.20 -17.74
CA ILE A 239 18.20 -15.29 -17.37
C ILE A 239 17.35 -14.80 -18.55
N GLU A 240 16.21 -15.45 -18.79
CA GLU A 240 15.25 -15.00 -19.79
C GLU A 240 13.98 -14.49 -19.11
N ALA A 241 13.37 -13.47 -19.68
CA ALA A 241 12.08 -12.95 -19.28
C ALA A 241 11.11 -13.06 -20.46
N SER A 242 9.83 -13.32 -20.18
CA SER A 242 8.79 -13.36 -21.20
C SER A 242 7.66 -12.40 -20.89
N ILE A 243 7.23 -11.68 -21.93
CA ILE A 243 6.03 -10.85 -21.91
C ILE A 243 4.92 -11.53 -22.71
N GLN A 244 3.68 -11.26 -22.32
CA GLN A 244 2.49 -11.78 -22.99
C GLN A 244 1.44 -10.68 -23.08
N ARG A 245 0.59 -10.76 -24.11
CA ARG A 245 -0.59 -9.89 -24.21
C ARG A 245 -1.52 -10.18 -23.03
N THR A 246 -1.96 -9.13 -22.35
CA THR A 246 -2.95 -9.27 -21.29
C THR A 246 -4.35 -9.41 -21.91
N TRP A 247 -5.14 -10.36 -21.40
CA TRP A 247 -6.57 -10.44 -21.69
C TRP A 247 -7.43 -9.78 -20.59
N ARG A 248 -6.79 -9.35 -19.49
CA ARG A 248 -7.42 -8.65 -18.36
C ARG A 248 -6.93 -7.20 -18.29
N GLU A 249 -7.78 -6.31 -17.81
CA GLU A 249 -7.34 -4.96 -17.41
C GLU A 249 -6.29 -5.09 -16.31
N ASN A 250 -5.08 -4.57 -16.57
CA ASN A 250 -4.07 -4.36 -15.54
C ASN A 250 -4.10 -2.90 -15.07
N PRO A 251 -3.60 -2.59 -13.86
CA PRO A 251 -3.70 -1.26 -13.27
C PRO A 251 -3.08 -0.13 -14.12
N GLU A 252 -2.17 -0.48 -15.04
CA GLU A 252 -1.48 0.46 -15.92
C GLU A 252 -2.07 0.49 -17.35
N HIS A 253 -3.17 -0.24 -17.59
CA HIS A 253 -3.82 -0.39 -18.90
C HIS A 253 -2.88 -0.78 -20.07
N LYS A 254 -1.76 -1.41 -19.74
CA LYS A 254 -0.74 -1.80 -20.71
C LYS A 254 -1.15 -3.07 -21.43
N GLN A 255 -0.93 -3.13 -22.74
CA GLN A 255 -1.32 -4.29 -23.55
C GLN A 255 -0.48 -5.53 -23.24
N TRP A 256 0.74 -5.33 -22.75
CA TRP A 256 1.68 -6.39 -22.42
C TRP A 256 1.97 -6.43 -20.93
N TYR A 257 2.26 -7.63 -20.42
CA TYR A 257 2.75 -7.79 -19.05
C TYR A 257 3.89 -8.81 -18.96
N LEU A 258 4.80 -8.61 -17.99
CA LEU A 258 5.86 -9.57 -17.66
C LEU A 258 5.25 -10.80 -16.98
N CYS A 259 5.12 -11.89 -17.73
CA CYS A 259 4.40 -13.09 -17.29
C CYS A 259 5.33 -14.19 -16.76
N TYR A 260 6.62 -14.15 -17.09
CA TYR A 260 7.55 -15.21 -16.73
C TYR A 260 9.00 -14.73 -16.66
N VAL A 261 9.77 -15.34 -15.75
CA VAL A 261 11.22 -15.17 -15.61
C VAL A 261 11.83 -16.57 -15.41
N ASP A 262 12.66 -17.03 -16.35
CA ASP A 262 13.34 -18.32 -16.34
C ASP A 262 14.63 -18.28 -15.50
N ALA A 263 14.45 -18.05 -14.21
CA ALA A 263 15.51 -18.22 -13.25
C ALA A 263 15.40 -19.61 -12.62
N LYS A 264 16.36 -20.50 -12.94
CA LYS A 264 16.47 -21.83 -12.31
C LYS A 264 17.02 -21.71 -10.89
N THR A 265 16.17 -21.27 -9.97
CA THR A 265 16.22 -21.66 -8.56
C THR A 265 14.81 -21.48 -7.95
N PRO A 266 14.31 -22.46 -7.18
CA PRO A 266 13.01 -22.38 -6.51
C PRO A 266 12.95 -21.11 -5.66
N TYR A 267 11.75 -20.59 -5.42
CA TYR A 267 11.45 -19.57 -4.41
C TYR A 267 12.42 -19.76 -3.25
N VAL A 268 13.46 -18.92 -3.17
CA VAL A 268 14.51 -19.10 -2.15
C VAL A 268 13.75 -18.91 -0.86
N SER A 269 13.54 -20.01 -0.13
CA SER A 269 13.15 -19.92 1.27
C SER A 269 14.17 -18.96 1.87
N ARG A 270 13.74 -17.73 2.14
CA ARG A 270 14.60 -16.72 2.76
C ARG A 270 15.23 -17.40 3.98
N PRO A 271 16.54 -17.20 4.22
CA PRO A 271 17.20 -17.85 5.34
C PRO A 271 16.34 -17.63 6.58
N ARG A 272 15.89 -18.74 7.18
CA ARG A 272 14.97 -18.70 8.32
C ARG A 272 15.63 -17.87 9.40
N VAL A 273 14.95 -16.80 9.82
CA VAL A 273 15.39 -16.04 10.99
C VAL A 273 15.35 -17.01 12.18
N GLN A 274 16.50 -17.27 12.77
CA GLN A 274 16.64 -18.12 13.96
C GLN A 274 16.58 -17.21 15.18
N ILE A 275 15.42 -17.18 15.83
CA ILE A 275 15.21 -16.52 17.11
C ILE A 275 14.88 -17.64 18.10
N GLU A 276 15.74 -17.86 19.08
CA GLU A 276 15.48 -18.84 20.14
C GLU A 276 14.47 -18.29 21.15
N THR A 277 14.65 -17.02 21.54
CA THR A 277 13.80 -16.31 22.49
C THR A 277 13.67 -14.84 22.06
N PRO A 278 12.48 -14.22 22.20
CA PRO A 278 12.32 -12.79 21.93
C PRO A 278 13.16 -11.94 22.88
N SER A 279 13.58 -10.75 22.44
CA SER A 279 14.21 -9.77 23.32
C SER A 279 13.24 -9.29 24.42
N GLU A 280 13.82 -8.79 25.53
CA GLU A 280 13.04 -8.18 26.62
C GLU A 280 12.24 -6.96 26.14
N GLU A 281 12.74 -6.24 25.14
CA GLU A 281 12.04 -5.10 24.53
C GLU A 281 10.76 -5.56 23.83
N ALA A 282 10.84 -6.60 23.00
CA ALA A 282 9.68 -7.18 22.35
C ALA A 282 8.67 -7.74 23.36
N LEU A 283 9.15 -8.41 24.43
CA LEU A 283 8.31 -8.91 25.52
C LEU A 283 7.64 -7.76 26.30
N ALA A 284 8.35 -6.65 26.56
CA ALA A 284 7.79 -5.49 27.25
C ALA A 284 6.68 -4.83 26.42
N VAL A 285 6.87 -4.69 25.11
CA VAL A 285 5.83 -4.18 24.19
C VAL A 285 4.62 -5.11 24.21
N ALA A 286 4.83 -6.42 24.04
CA ALA A 286 3.75 -7.39 24.05
C ALA A 286 2.99 -7.38 25.38
N ARG A 287 3.67 -7.44 26.52
CA ARG A 287 3.07 -7.40 27.87
C ARG A 287 2.26 -6.13 28.09
N THR A 288 2.78 -4.98 27.64
CA THR A 288 2.07 -3.70 27.73
C THR A 288 0.76 -3.77 26.94
N MET A 289 0.82 -4.23 25.69
CA MET A 289 -0.34 -4.33 24.81
C MET A 289 -1.36 -5.35 25.32
N ALA A 290 -0.92 -6.51 25.84
CA ALA A 290 -1.78 -7.53 26.46
C ALA A 290 -2.57 -6.99 27.66
N SER A 291 -2.04 -6.00 28.39
CA SER A 291 -2.73 -5.38 29.53
C SER A 291 -3.82 -4.38 29.12
N THR A 292 -3.81 -3.89 27.87
CA THR A 292 -4.79 -2.92 27.39
C THR A 292 -6.19 -3.51 27.29
N GLU A 293 -7.21 -2.65 27.45
CA GLU A 293 -8.62 -3.09 27.34
C GLU A 293 -8.93 -3.66 25.95
N GLU A 294 -8.33 -3.12 24.90
CA GLU A 294 -8.55 -3.55 23.51
C GLU A 294 -8.09 -5.00 23.28
N TYR A 295 -6.96 -5.42 23.86
CA TYR A 295 -6.49 -6.80 23.76
C TYR A 295 -7.26 -7.74 24.70
N ARG A 296 -7.57 -7.30 25.93
CA ARG A 296 -8.28 -8.13 26.91
C ARG A 296 -9.73 -8.43 26.51
N SER A 297 -10.42 -7.48 25.88
CA SER A 297 -11.84 -7.61 25.52
C SER A 297 -12.08 -8.45 24.25
N GLN A 298 -11.04 -8.70 23.45
CA GLN A 298 -11.15 -9.36 22.14
C GLN A 298 -10.19 -10.54 22.00
N PRO A 299 -10.31 -11.60 22.83
CA PRO A 299 -9.44 -12.76 22.74
C PRO A 299 -9.65 -13.54 21.44
N LEU A 300 -8.67 -14.38 21.06
CA LEU A 300 -8.79 -15.23 19.88
C LEU A 300 -9.88 -16.29 20.07
N PRO A 301 -10.75 -16.52 19.06
CA PRO A 301 -11.62 -17.68 19.03
C PRO A 301 -10.79 -18.98 19.12
N PRO A 302 -11.27 -20.04 19.81
CA PRO A 302 -10.52 -21.28 19.98
C PRO A 302 -10.05 -21.91 18.65
N ASP A 303 -10.90 -21.89 17.62
CA ASP A 303 -10.57 -22.41 16.30
C ASP A 303 -9.49 -21.60 15.58
N THR A 304 -9.44 -20.29 15.83
CA THR A 304 -8.39 -19.42 15.32
C THR A 304 -7.09 -19.63 16.09
N GLN A 305 -7.16 -19.73 17.42
CA GLN A 305 -6.01 -19.97 18.28
C GLN A 305 -5.30 -21.29 17.94
N ALA A 306 -6.05 -22.35 17.63
CA ALA A 306 -5.50 -23.65 17.22
C ALA A 306 -4.71 -23.62 15.90
N GLN A 307 -4.90 -22.59 15.07
CA GLN A 307 -4.19 -22.43 13.79
C GLN A 307 -2.91 -21.61 13.92
N MET A 308 -2.67 -20.96 15.06
CA MET A 308 -1.52 -20.08 15.26
C MET A 308 -0.26 -20.91 15.51
N LEU A 309 0.69 -20.89 14.56
CA LEU A 309 1.98 -21.58 14.73
C LEU A 309 2.99 -20.74 15.51
N ASP A 310 4.00 -21.40 16.08
CA ASP A 310 5.02 -20.75 16.94
C ASP A 310 5.81 -19.71 16.16
N ARG A 311 6.10 -20.02 14.91
CA ARG A 311 6.86 -19.17 14.00
C ARG A 311 5.95 -18.51 12.99
N TYR A 312 6.01 -17.18 12.93
CA TYR A 312 5.24 -16.37 11.99
C TYR A 312 5.49 -16.81 10.54
N SER A 313 6.76 -16.96 10.19
CA SER A 313 7.22 -17.34 8.85
C SER A 313 6.80 -18.73 8.41
N ASP A 314 6.30 -19.60 9.29
CA ASP A 314 5.88 -20.96 8.89
C ASP A 314 4.43 -21.00 8.34
N PHE A 315 3.59 -19.99 8.60
CA PHE A 315 2.18 -20.02 8.17
C PHE A 315 1.60 -18.69 7.65
N VAL A 316 2.32 -17.58 7.80
CA VAL A 316 1.89 -16.27 7.29
C VAL A 316 2.70 -15.86 6.07
N PHE A 317 2.00 -15.50 4.99
CA PHE A 317 2.57 -14.86 3.81
C PHE A 317 2.62 -13.34 3.99
N THR A 318 3.78 -12.74 3.71
CA THR A 318 4.00 -11.30 3.89
C THR A 318 4.25 -10.66 2.53
N THR A 319 3.31 -9.82 2.08
CA THR A 319 3.42 -9.11 0.80
C THR A 319 4.52 -8.05 0.83
N TYR A 320 5.05 -7.70 -0.35
CA TYR A 320 6.02 -6.60 -0.47
C TYR A 320 5.45 -5.27 0.02
N SER A 321 4.20 -4.94 -0.30
CA SER A 321 3.58 -3.68 0.15
C SER A 321 3.52 -3.58 1.67
N SER A 322 3.14 -4.66 2.36
CA SER A 322 3.18 -4.70 3.83
C SER A 322 4.60 -4.52 4.37
N ARG A 323 5.61 -5.12 3.72
CA ARG A 323 7.02 -4.95 4.11
C ARG A 323 7.50 -3.53 3.90
N ALA A 324 7.13 -2.90 2.79
CA ALA A 324 7.49 -1.52 2.49
C ALA A 324 6.90 -0.55 3.53
N ILE A 325 5.65 -0.76 3.94
CA ILE A 325 5.01 0.04 5.00
C ILE A 325 5.77 -0.10 6.33
N ILE A 326 6.14 -1.32 6.72
CA ILE A 326 6.93 -1.56 7.94
C ILE A 326 8.31 -0.92 7.81
N GLN A 327 8.97 -1.06 6.66
CA GLN A 327 10.31 -0.51 6.43
C GLN A 327 10.35 1.02 6.51
N ASP A 328 9.32 1.69 5.99
CA ASP A 328 9.14 3.14 6.05
C ASP A 328 8.85 3.62 7.47
N SER A 329 8.03 2.86 8.20
CA SER A 329 7.62 3.23 9.57
C SER A 329 8.65 2.86 10.64
N ALA A 330 9.49 1.86 10.39
CA ALA A 330 10.52 1.34 11.27
C ALA A 330 11.87 1.30 10.52
N SER A 331 12.44 2.49 10.26
CA SER A 331 13.67 2.62 9.48
C SER A 331 14.84 1.87 10.12
N GLY A 332 15.62 1.15 9.31
CA GLY A 332 16.83 0.44 9.76
C GLY A 332 16.58 -0.91 10.43
N VAL A 333 15.33 -1.39 10.46
CA VAL A 333 14.97 -2.70 11.02
C VAL A 333 14.89 -3.76 9.91
N ASP A 334 15.36 -4.97 10.20
CA ASP A 334 15.06 -6.16 9.39
C ASP A 334 13.60 -6.57 9.62
N VAL A 335 12.76 -6.37 8.60
CA VAL A 335 11.32 -6.63 8.67
C VAL A 335 11.00 -8.11 8.96
N ASP A 336 11.79 -9.05 8.41
CA ASP A 336 11.58 -10.48 8.66
C ASP A 336 11.89 -10.83 10.12
N TYR A 337 12.97 -10.26 10.65
CA TYR A 337 13.31 -10.40 12.07
C TYR A 337 12.23 -9.77 12.97
N LEU A 338 11.81 -8.54 12.68
CA LEU A 338 10.81 -7.83 13.47
C LEU A 338 9.48 -8.60 13.55
N LEU A 339 8.99 -9.09 12.41
CA LEU A 339 7.75 -9.87 12.36
C LEU A 339 7.86 -11.17 13.15
N GLU A 340 8.96 -11.90 12.98
CA GLU A 340 9.20 -13.16 13.68
C GLU A 340 9.31 -12.94 15.20
N GLU A 341 10.13 -11.98 15.64
CA GLU A 341 10.35 -11.68 17.05
C GLU A 341 9.08 -11.18 17.74
N SER A 342 8.40 -10.22 17.12
CA SER A 342 7.20 -9.60 17.69
C SER A 342 6.05 -10.61 17.78
N TRP A 343 5.94 -11.51 16.80
CA TRP A 343 4.99 -12.61 16.84
C TRP A 343 5.26 -13.56 18.01
N MET A 344 6.51 -13.98 18.19
CA MET A 344 6.90 -14.85 19.29
C MET A 344 6.60 -14.18 20.65
N ALA A 345 6.97 -12.91 20.82
CA ALA A 345 6.69 -12.14 22.04
C ALA A 345 5.18 -11.99 22.30
N ALA A 346 4.41 -11.65 21.27
CA ALA A 346 2.96 -11.49 21.37
C ALA A 346 2.28 -12.78 21.78
N ARG A 347 2.71 -13.93 21.24
CA ARG A 347 2.22 -15.24 21.65
C ARG A 347 2.56 -15.57 23.11
N GLN A 348 3.78 -15.27 23.52
CA GLN A 348 4.26 -15.58 24.87
C GLN A 348 3.53 -14.76 25.94
N GLU A 349 3.28 -13.48 25.69
CA GLU A 349 2.64 -12.57 26.66
C GLU A 349 1.11 -12.49 26.50
N GLY A 350 0.53 -13.24 25.56
CA GLY A 350 -0.92 -13.20 25.29
C GLY A 350 -1.40 -11.91 24.62
N ALA A 351 -0.51 -11.21 23.92
CA ALA A 351 -0.79 -9.97 23.19
C ALA A 351 -1.31 -10.26 21.76
N LEU A 352 -2.30 -11.14 21.65
CA LEU A 352 -3.00 -11.39 20.40
C LEU A 352 -4.49 -11.06 20.60
N ARG A 353 -5.08 -10.31 19.67
CA ARG A 353 -6.52 -10.00 19.70
C ARG A 353 -7.21 -10.32 18.38
N PHE A 354 -8.51 -10.55 18.45
CA PHE A 354 -9.32 -10.87 17.28
C PHE A 354 -10.29 -9.74 16.94
N TYR A 355 -10.07 -9.12 15.79
CA TYR A 355 -10.85 -7.95 15.35
C TYR A 355 -11.25 -8.12 13.89
N GLU A 356 -12.56 -8.04 13.62
CA GLU A 356 -13.14 -8.12 12.26
C GLU A 356 -12.61 -9.29 11.40
N GLY A 357 -12.48 -10.49 11.99
CA GLY A 357 -12.00 -11.67 11.26
C GLY A 357 -10.47 -11.70 11.05
N LYS A 358 -9.73 -10.86 11.77
CA LYS A 358 -8.27 -10.76 11.70
C LYS A 358 -7.66 -11.02 13.07
N VAL A 359 -6.46 -11.61 13.07
CA VAL A 359 -5.62 -11.65 14.28
C VAL A 359 -4.71 -10.45 14.24
N VAL A 360 -4.74 -9.64 15.29
CA VAL A 360 -3.92 -8.44 15.45
C VAL A 360 -2.90 -8.67 16.55
N PHE A 361 -1.67 -8.24 16.31
CA PHE A 361 -0.55 -8.34 17.26
C PHE A 361 0.35 -7.10 17.15
N PRO A 362 1.01 -6.69 18.25
CA PRO A 362 1.90 -5.55 18.23
C PRO A 362 3.27 -5.92 17.65
N LEU A 363 3.90 -4.96 16.97
CA LEU A 363 5.30 -5.03 16.56
C LEU A 363 6.18 -4.34 17.61
N ASN A 364 7.41 -4.81 17.78
CA ASN A 364 8.48 -4.11 18.49
C ASN A 364 9.03 -2.92 17.66
N ALA A 365 8.11 -2.06 17.23
CA ALA A 365 8.33 -0.85 16.46
C ALA A 365 7.19 0.13 16.75
N PHE A 366 7.48 1.42 16.73
CA PHE A 366 6.55 2.45 17.20
C PHE A 366 6.10 3.37 16.06
N CYS A 367 4.87 3.85 16.16
CA CYS A 367 4.32 4.88 15.29
C CYS A 367 5.13 6.18 15.42
N ALA A 368 4.84 7.17 14.57
CA ALA A 368 5.55 8.46 14.57
C ALA A 368 5.49 9.24 15.91
N ASP A 369 4.60 8.87 16.84
CA ASP A 369 4.55 9.43 18.18
C ASP A 369 5.64 8.89 19.11
N GLY A 370 6.34 7.83 18.72
CA GLY A 370 7.37 7.15 19.51
C GLY A 370 6.84 6.43 20.75
N VAL A 371 5.52 6.29 20.90
CA VAL A 371 4.87 5.74 22.10
C VAL A 371 3.92 4.61 21.76
N SER A 372 3.14 4.74 20.68
CA SER A 372 2.20 3.71 20.26
C SER A 372 2.91 2.62 19.47
N PRO A 373 2.85 1.33 19.85
CA PRO A 373 3.36 0.26 19.01
C PRO A 373 2.56 0.15 17.71
N ILE A 374 3.26 -0.13 16.61
CA ILE A 374 2.66 -0.48 15.32
C ILE A 374 1.93 -1.81 15.49
N GLU A 375 0.72 -1.95 14.93
CA GLU A 375 0.00 -3.22 14.94
C GLU A 375 0.01 -3.89 13.57
N ALA A 376 0.23 -5.20 13.54
CA ALA A 376 0.14 -6.03 12.35
C ALA A 376 -1.13 -6.88 12.42
N SER A 377 -1.87 -6.97 11.31
CA SER A 377 -3.06 -7.81 11.21
C SER A 377 -2.92 -8.90 10.15
N ILE A 378 -3.18 -10.15 10.53
CA ILE A 378 -3.19 -11.30 9.63
C ILE A 378 -4.60 -11.85 9.45
N THR A 379 -4.89 -12.40 8.28
CA THR A 379 -6.16 -13.08 8.01
C THR A 379 -5.95 -14.29 7.10
N VAL A 380 -6.98 -15.15 7.02
CA VAL A 380 -6.95 -16.36 6.19
C VAL A 380 -6.86 -15.97 4.72
N ALA A 381 -5.95 -16.62 3.99
CA ALA A 381 -5.81 -16.43 2.56
C ALA A 381 -7.03 -17.01 1.84
N THR A 382 -7.80 -16.17 1.17
CA THR A 382 -8.98 -16.58 0.38
C THR A 382 -8.63 -17.04 -1.03
N LYS A 383 -7.39 -16.80 -1.46
CA LYS A 383 -6.82 -17.17 -2.75
C LYS A 383 -5.43 -17.76 -2.53
N GLY A 384 -4.99 -18.67 -3.40
CA GLY A 384 -3.62 -19.19 -3.36
C GLY A 384 -2.60 -18.04 -3.42
N ASN A 385 -1.65 -18.04 -2.48
CA ASN A 385 -0.54 -17.10 -2.45
C ASN A 385 0.75 -17.78 -2.94
N ALA A 386 1.78 -16.97 -3.19
CA ALA A 386 3.06 -17.43 -3.75
C ALA A 386 3.74 -18.52 -2.90
N GLU A 387 3.46 -18.58 -1.60
CA GLU A 387 4.05 -19.52 -0.65
C GLU A 387 3.07 -20.64 -0.23
N ASN A 388 1.87 -20.70 -0.81
CA ASN A 388 0.76 -21.59 -0.40
C ASN A 388 0.48 -21.58 1.12
N LYS A 389 0.72 -20.45 1.76
CA LYS A 389 0.52 -20.29 3.20
C LYS A 389 -0.96 -20.07 3.53
N PRO A 390 -1.47 -20.62 4.64
CA PRO A 390 -2.89 -20.49 4.98
C PRO A 390 -3.29 -19.07 5.41
N TRP A 391 -2.34 -18.25 5.87
CA TRP A 391 -2.58 -16.89 6.35
C TRP A 391 -1.74 -15.88 5.56
N TYR A 392 -2.16 -14.62 5.56
CA TYR A 392 -1.36 -13.51 5.02
C TYR A 392 -1.49 -12.24 5.86
N LEU A 393 -0.43 -11.42 5.85
CA LEU A 393 -0.41 -10.09 6.45
C LEU A 393 -1.22 -9.12 5.60
N CYS A 394 -2.36 -8.68 6.12
CA CYS A 394 -3.36 -7.93 5.35
C CYS A 394 -3.39 -6.43 5.69
N TYR A 395 -2.91 -6.04 6.87
CA TYR A 395 -2.92 -4.64 7.31
C TYR A 395 -1.80 -4.35 8.30
N ILE A 396 -1.27 -3.12 8.24
CA ILE A 396 -0.30 -2.55 9.19
C ILE A 396 -0.89 -1.23 9.68
N ASP A 397 -1.11 -1.14 10.99
CA ASP A 397 -1.54 0.09 11.63
C ASP A 397 -0.32 0.87 12.12
N THR A 398 -0.01 1.96 11.42
CA THR A 398 1.11 2.86 11.75
C THR A 398 0.62 4.17 12.37
N TYR A 399 -0.67 4.26 12.71
CA TYR A 399 -1.25 5.47 13.26
C TYR A 399 -1.00 5.54 14.77
N ALA A 400 -0.56 6.70 15.24
CA ALA A 400 -0.45 7.00 16.66
C ALA A 400 -1.84 6.88 17.31
N LYS A 401 -2.03 5.90 18.20
CA LYS A 401 -3.25 5.83 19.01
C LYS A 401 -3.22 7.07 19.90
N ARG A 402 -4.28 7.87 19.84
CA ARG A 402 -4.40 9.13 20.61
C ARG A 402 -4.04 8.81 22.06
N ASN A 403 -2.90 9.33 22.51
CA ASN A 403 -2.27 8.99 23.76
C ASN A 403 -3.33 8.89 24.88
N THR A 404 -3.56 7.69 25.40
CA THR A 404 -4.54 7.43 26.48
C THR A 404 -4.18 8.14 27.78
N TYR A 405 -3.05 8.85 27.85
CA TYR A 405 -2.82 9.90 28.85
C TYR A 405 -3.77 11.11 28.73
N ALA A 406 -4.55 11.20 27.65
CA ALA A 406 -5.69 12.12 27.52
C ALA A 406 -6.96 11.65 28.25
N ASP A 407 -6.94 10.52 28.98
CA ASP A 407 -8.03 10.17 29.89
C ASP A 407 -8.19 11.18 31.03
N ASN A 408 -7.15 11.98 31.32
CA ASN A 408 -7.22 13.10 32.26
C ASN A 408 -7.69 14.42 31.63
N HIS A 409 -8.10 14.44 30.36
CA HIS A 409 -8.63 15.65 29.74
C HIS A 409 -10.07 15.91 30.26
N PRO A 410 -10.41 17.15 30.66
CA PRO A 410 -11.75 17.48 31.18
C PRO A 410 -12.89 17.08 30.23
N SER A 411 -12.64 17.16 28.92
CA SER A 411 -13.59 16.79 27.87
C SER A 411 -14.00 15.31 27.91
N LYS A 412 -13.07 14.39 28.22
CA LYS A 412 -13.37 12.96 28.31
C LYS A 412 -14.14 12.61 29.59
N HIS A 413 -13.95 13.37 30.66
CA HIS A 413 -14.79 13.26 31.86
C HIS A 413 -16.22 13.72 31.61
N LEU A 414 -16.39 14.82 30.86
CA LEU A 414 -17.71 15.28 30.42
C LEU A 414 -18.38 14.28 29.48
N GLU A 415 -17.63 13.68 28.56
CA GLU A 415 -18.13 12.65 27.64
C GLU A 415 -18.54 11.39 28.40
N LYS A 416 -17.74 10.90 29.35
CA LYS A 416 -18.09 9.77 30.23
C LYS A 416 -19.28 10.07 31.15
N PHE A 417 -19.41 11.31 31.63
CA PHE A 417 -20.56 11.76 32.42
C PHE A 417 -21.85 11.86 31.57
N ALA A 418 -21.72 12.31 30.33
CA ALA A 418 -22.84 12.47 29.40
C ALA A 418 -23.19 11.18 28.62
N TRP A 419 -22.34 10.15 28.69
CA TRP A 419 -22.56 8.88 28.03
C TRP A 419 -23.54 8.02 28.83
N LEU A 420 -24.74 7.83 28.27
CA LEU A 420 -25.83 7.04 28.89
C LEU A 420 -25.79 5.55 28.51
N GLY A 421 -24.68 5.06 27.94
CA GLY A 421 -24.59 3.71 27.38
C GLY A 421 -25.09 3.63 25.94
N THR A 422 -25.18 2.42 25.41
CA THR A 422 -25.86 2.21 24.13
C THR A 422 -27.35 2.45 24.28
N TRP A 423 -28.07 2.67 23.17
CA TRP A 423 -29.51 2.89 23.22
C TRP A 423 -30.24 1.70 23.85
N ASP A 424 -29.75 0.47 23.63
CA ASP A 424 -30.32 -0.74 24.22
C ASP A 424 -30.10 -0.80 25.74
N ASP A 425 -28.88 -0.52 26.22
CA ASP A 425 -28.59 -0.46 27.67
C ASP A 425 -29.42 0.62 28.38
N PHE A 426 -29.57 1.79 27.73
CA PHE A 426 -30.39 2.88 28.23
C PHE A 426 -31.85 2.45 28.34
N LEU A 427 -32.43 1.85 27.30
CA LEU A 427 -33.80 1.38 27.30
C LEU A 427 -34.06 0.26 28.32
N GLU A 428 -33.10 -0.62 28.56
CA GLU A 428 -33.17 -1.65 29.60
C GLU A 428 -33.10 -1.07 31.01
N SER A 429 -32.36 0.04 31.19
CA SER A 429 -32.23 0.73 32.48
C SER A 429 -33.48 1.55 32.87
N LEU A 430 -34.41 1.79 31.94
CA LEU A 430 -35.61 2.57 32.21
C LEU A 430 -36.63 1.79 33.06
N PRO A 431 -37.15 2.37 34.15
CA PRO A 431 -38.21 1.75 34.94
C PRO A 431 -39.42 1.41 34.08
N THR A 432 -39.96 0.19 34.23
CA THR A 432 -41.14 -0.30 33.48
C THR A 432 -42.38 0.60 33.66
N SER A 433 -42.42 1.42 34.71
CA SER A 433 -43.47 2.40 34.97
C SER A 433 -43.49 3.58 33.99
N LEU A 434 -42.46 3.77 33.16
CA LEU A 434 -42.38 4.84 32.16
C LEU A 434 -43.05 4.48 30.82
N PHE A 435 -43.57 3.26 30.66
CA PHE A 435 -44.34 2.84 29.48
C PHE A 435 -45.84 2.73 29.80
N PRO A 436 -46.60 3.84 29.89
CA PRO A 436 -48.04 3.76 29.96
C PRO A 436 -48.57 3.37 28.57
N ASN A 437 -49.04 2.13 28.43
CA ASN A 437 -49.91 1.66 27.35
C ASN A 437 -49.42 1.95 25.92
N CYS A 438 -48.39 1.24 25.47
CA CYS A 438 -48.28 0.89 24.06
C CYS A 438 -48.28 -0.64 23.96
N GLY A 439 -49.41 -1.19 23.54
CA GLY A 439 -49.65 -2.62 23.38
C GLY A 439 -48.84 -3.20 22.22
N ILE A 440 -47.55 -3.37 22.42
CA ILE A 440 -46.73 -4.31 21.64
C ILE A 440 -46.36 -5.44 22.59
N SER A 441 -47.11 -6.53 22.44
CA SER A 441 -47.01 -7.73 23.25
C SER A 441 -45.59 -8.29 23.21
N ARG A 442 -44.99 -8.47 24.39
CA ARG A 442 -43.83 -9.34 24.60
C ARG A 442 -44.17 -10.76 24.12
N MET A 443 -43.68 -11.17 22.96
CA MET A 443 -43.37 -12.59 22.72
C MET A 443 -41.93 -12.84 23.16
N ALA A 444 -41.74 -12.84 24.49
CA ALA A 444 -40.55 -13.41 25.10
C ALA A 444 -40.83 -14.88 25.40
N THR A 445 -40.19 -15.75 24.62
CA THR A 445 -39.37 -16.85 25.11
C THR A 445 -39.71 -17.35 26.52
N ALA A 446 -40.60 -18.36 26.60
CA ALA A 446 -40.60 -19.28 27.73
C ALA A 446 -39.47 -20.29 27.50
N GLY A 447 -38.35 -20.05 28.18
CA GLY A 447 -37.28 -21.02 28.30
C GLY A 447 -37.48 -21.96 29.49
N VAL A 448 -36.89 -23.15 29.34
CA VAL A 448 -36.10 -23.87 30.35
C VAL A 448 -36.80 -24.96 31.20
N CYS A 449 -36.17 -26.14 31.10
CA CYS A 449 -35.98 -27.22 32.07
C CYS A 449 -37.03 -28.32 32.33
N ALA A 450 -36.66 -29.50 31.79
CA ALA A 450 -36.20 -30.66 32.55
C ALA A 450 -37.22 -31.55 33.32
N SER A 451 -37.43 -32.71 32.69
CA SER A 451 -37.22 -34.05 33.26
C SER A 451 -38.25 -34.68 34.21
N THR A 452 -38.68 -35.87 33.76
CA THR A 452 -38.97 -37.11 34.53
C THR A 452 -40.20 -37.17 35.45
N ARG A 453 -41.24 -37.93 35.03
CA ARG A 453 -41.54 -39.31 35.52
C ARG A 453 -42.94 -39.81 35.12
N ARG A 454 -42.97 -41.08 34.70
CA ARG A 454 -44.05 -42.11 34.80
C ARG A 454 -45.38 -41.77 34.09
N GLY A 455 -45.97 -42.60 33.24
CA GLY A 455 -46.05 -44.06 33.20
C GLY A 455 -47.52 -44.47 33.37
N ALA A 456 -48.01 -45.35 32.46
CA ALA A 456 -49.37 -45.94 32.40
C ALA A 456 -50.50 -44.97 31.99
N ARG A 457 -51.39 -45.25 31.04
CA ARG A 457 -51.92 -46.48 30.43
C ARG A 457 -52.20 -46.26 28.95
#